data_AF-A0A7J6R190-F1
#
_entry.id   AF-A0A7J6R190-F1
#
_cell.length_a   1.000
_cell.length_b   1.000
_cell.length_c   1.000
_cell.angle_alpha   90.00
_cell.angle_beta   90.00
_cell.angle_gamma   90.00
#
_symmetry.space_group_name_H-M   'P 1'
#
loop_
_entity.id
_entity.type
_entity.pdbx_description
1 polymer ?
#
loop_
_entity_poly.entity_id
_entity_poly.type
_entity_poly.pdbx_seq_one_letter_code
_entity_poly.pdbx_strand_id
1 'polypeptide(L)'
;DTYTKSRGKKSLTEGWIAGLYGQILEAVSYCHSHGIIHKDIKAENIMLLTKEKSSKNPFETPPHVVLIDFGLAEAFDPGRPFVSRHVAGTPYTMAPEVWNATLSRSNTFGLKCDVYSLGCVLFHLFCGKPPVIARSMKAQDWLKAISVGPDWKLLRHVSPHATQLVKKMMTYSDRLRPTCAQCLTSPWFEVASNDNIRALGDHVMQGLVEYSRRSVFERTVLLEIATQVHAVSVQEINRIFRMLDTEKQGIISKQTCVTGLAKLGVPQSTAMRAVEAMDMDGDGRIDYTELVAGILCVYDSHLDDRLWKA
;
A
#
# COMPACT_ATOMS: atom_id res chain seq x y z
N ASP A 1 4.23 -4.46 22.25
CA ASP A 1 3.57 -3.19 21.90
C ASP A 1 2.86 -3.29 20.57
N THR A 2 1.55 -3.08 20.59
CA THR A 2 0.70 -3.00 19.40
C THR A 2 1.15 -1.83 18.52
N TYR A 3 1.44 -2.06 17.23
CA TYR A 3 1.81 -1.02 16.25
C TYR A 3 0.76 0.11 16.14
N THR A 4 -0.48 -0.15 16.59
CA THR A 4 -1.61 0.79 16.62
C THR A 4 -1.77 1.54 17.95
N LYS A 5 -1.07 1.12 19.01
CA LYS A 5 -1.09 1.79 20.32
C LYS A 5 0.29 1.75 20.94
N SER A 6 1.16 2.66 20.51
CA SER A 6 2.30 3.07 21.33
C SER A 6 2.00 4.48 21.85
N ARG A 7 1.86 4.60 23.16
CA ARG A 7 1.71 5.88 23.86
C ARG A 7 2.98 6.69 23.59
N GLY A 8 2.91 7.65 22.65
CA GLY A 8 3.98 8.60 22.35
C GLY A 8 4.68 8.45 20.98
N LYS A 9 4.38 7.43 20.16
CA LYS A 9 4.81 7.35 18.75
C LYS A 9 3.58 7.25 17.85
N LYS A 10 3.53 8.05 16.78
CA LYS A 10 2.39 8.10 15.83
C LYS A 10 2.03 6.67 15.36
N SER A 11 0.76 6.31 15.48
CA SER A 11 0.20 4.99 15.11
C SER A 11 0.24 4.76 13.60
N LEU A 12 0.52 3.53 13.16
CA LEU A 12 0.28 3.13 11.77
C LEU A 12 -1.22 3.26 11.46
N THR A 13 -1.58 4.01 10.41
CA THR A 13 -2.97 4.14 9.95
C THR A 13 -3.35 2.93 9.09
N GLU A 14 -4.65 2.64 8.99
CA GLU A 14 -5.10 1.59 8.06
C GLU A 14 -4.77 1.93 6.60
N GLY A 15 -4.81 3.20 6.21
CA GLY A 15 -4.37 3.67 4.89
C GLY A 15 -2.92 3.35 4.58
N TRP A 16 -2.02 3.58 5.55
CA TRP A 16 -0.61 3.24 5.41
C TRP A 16 -0.40 1.72 5.29
N ILE A 17 -1.08 0.95 6.17
CA ILE A 17 -1.02 -0.52 6.14
C ILE A 17 -1.58 -1.04 4.81
N ALA A 18 -2.70 -0.52 4.33
CA ALA A 18 -3.30 -0.93 3.06
C ALA A 18 -2.39 -0.65 1.85
N GLY A 19 -1.72 0.51 1.82
CA GLY A 19 -0.78 0.86 0.74
C GLY A 19 0.44 -0.05 0.70
N LEU A 20 0.99 -0.40 1.87
CA LEU A 20 2.06 -1.39 1.99
C LEU A 20 1.56 -2.79 1.59
N TYR A 21 0.39 -3.18 2.10
CA TYR A 21 -0.11 -4.54 1.99
C TYR A 21 -0.63 -4.88 0.58
N GLY A 22 -1.10 -3.88 -0.17
CA GLY A 22 -1.41 -4.01 -1.60
C GLY A 22 -0.21 -4.48 -2.41
N GLN A 23 0.97 -3.87 -2.18
CA GLN A 23 2.22 -4.26 -2.86
C GLN A 23 2.61 -5.71 -2.55
N ILE A 24 2.41 -6.18 -1.31
CA ILE A 24 2.68 -7.58 -0.93
C ILE A 24 1.76 -8.53 -1.72
N LEU A 25 0.45 -8.23 -1.75
CA LEU A 25 -0.51 -9.05 -2.47
C LEU A 25 -0.23 -9.10 -3.97
N GLU A 26 0.15 -7.96 -4.58
CA GLU A 26 0.57 -7.88 -5.98
C GLU A 26 1.80 -8.75 -6.26
N ALA A 27 2.84 -8.65 -5.41
CA ALA A 27 4.06 -9.44 -5.56
C ALA A 27 3.79 -10.95 -5.50
N VAL A 28 3.00 -11.40 -4.52
CA VAL A 28 2.66 -12.83 -4.39
C VAL A 28 1.72 -13.28 -5.51
N SER A 29 0.76 -12.45 -5.92
CA SER A 29 -0.11 -12.74 -7.06
C SER A 29 0.68 -12.91 -8.35
N TYR A 30 1.72 -12.08 -8.55
CA TYR A 30 2.64 -12.19 -9.67
C TYR A 30 3.46 -13.49 -9.62
N CYS A 31 3.97 -13.87 -8.44
CA CYS A 31 4.66 -15.15 -8.28
C CYS A 31 3.75 -16.33 -8.67
N HIS A 32 2.52 -16.33 -8.16
CA HIS A 32 1.54 -17.38 -8.43
C HIS A 32 1.22 -17.51 -9.92
N SER A 33 1.06 -16.39 -10.64
CA SER A 33 0.79 -16.42 -12.09
C SER A 33 1.98 -16.86 -12.94
N HIS A 34 3.21 -16.76 -12.41
CA HIS A 34 4.45 -17.19 -13.06
C HIS A 34 4.94 -18.56 -12.59
N GLY A 35 4.06 -19.34 -11.96
CA GLY A 35 4.41 -20.72 -11.59
C GLY A 35 5.31 -20.80 -10.36
N ILE A 36 5.22 -19.86 -9.41
CA ILE A 36 6.03 -19.88 -8.17
C ILE A 36 5.10 -19.83 -6.95
N ILE A 37 5.27 -20.77 -6.02
CA ILE A 37 4.70 -20.73 -4.67
C ILE A 37 5.80 -20.41 -3.64
N HIS A 38 5.57 -19.49 -2.71
CA HIS A 38 6.61 -19.00 -1.80
C HIS A 38 6.82 -19.92 -0.58
N LYS A 39 5.74 -20.41 0.03
CA LYS A 39 5.69 -21.33 1.19
C LYS A 39 6.22 -20.80 2.52
N ASP A 40 6.99 -19.71 2.54
CA ASP A 40 7.47 -19.08 3.78
C ASP A 40 7.18 -17.57 3.89
N ILE A 41 5.93 -17.18 3.66
CA ILE A 41 5.52 -15.78 3.86
C ILE A 41 5.41 -15.48 5.36
N LYS A 42 6.15 -14.47 5.79
CA LYS A 42 6.19 -13.93 7.16
C LYS A 42 6.73 -12.51 7.14
N ALA A 43 6.57 -11.78 8.24
CA ALA A 43 6.97 -10.37 8.31
C ALA A 43 8.48 -10.19 8.07
N GLU A 44 9.30 -11.15 8.50
CA GLU A 44 10.75 -11.16 8.33
C GLU A 44 11.19 -11.26 6.85
N ASN A 45 10.34 -11.86 6.00
CA ASN A 45 10.60 -12.04 4.58
C ASN A 45 9.98 -10.92 3.71
N ILE A 46 9.48 -9.85 4.36
CA ILE A 46 8.91 -8.68 3.70
C ILE A 46 9.77 -7.48 4.08
N MET A 47 10.64 -7.05 3.16
CA MET A 47 11.52 -5.90 3.37
C MET A 47 10.84 -4.59 2.96
N LEU A 48 11.10 -3.55 3.75
CA LEU A 48 10.66 -2.19 3.45
C LEU A 48 11.87 -1.38 3.00
N LEU A 49 11.87 -0.96 1.74
CA LEU A 49 12.87 -0.04 1.20
C LEU A 49 12.41 1.39 1.47
N THR A 50 13.10 2.08 2.36
CA THR A 50 12.90 3.51 2.61
C THR A 50 13.95 4.29 1.81
N LYS A 51 13.51 5.24 0.97
CA LYS A 51 14.43 6.05 0.15
C LYS A 51 15.07 7.22 0.90
N GLU A 52 14.63 7.56 2.12
CA GLU A 52 15.10 8.77 2.79
C GLU A 52 15.36 8.60 4.29
N LYS A 53 16.54 9.09 4.71
CA LYS A 53 16.88 9.40 6.11
C LYS A 53 16.41 10.81 6.52
N SER A 54 15.83 11.60 5.61
CA SER A 54 15.50 13.02 5.78
C SER A 54 14.04 13.28 6.20
N SER A 55 13.09 12.38 5.95
CA SER A 55 11.72 12.58 6.44
C SER A 55 11.68 12.48 7.97
N LYS A 56 11.20 13.55 8.61
CA LYS A 56 10.93 13.60 10.06
C LYS A 56 9.87 12.58 10.50
N ASN A 57 9.15 11.94 9.56
CA ASN A 57 8.13 10.94 9.82
C ASN A 57 8.17 9.77 8.82
N PRO A 58 8.73 8.59 9.18
CA PRO A 58 8.84 7.43 8.28
C PRO A 58 7.50 6.78 7.91
N PHE A 59 6.37 7.28 8.43
CA PHE A 59 5.02 6.76 8.22
C PHE A 59 4.14 7.70 7.38
N GLU A 60 4.75 8.68 6.73
CA GLU A 60 4.06 9.65 5.86
C GLU A 60 3.60 9.02 4.54
N THR A 61 4.45 8.22 3.91
CA THR A 61 4.13 7.42 2.73
C THR A 61 4.38 5.93 2.99
N PRO A 62 3.58 5.02 2.40
CA PRO A 62 3.87 3.60 2.46
C PRO A 62 5.19 3.32 1.71
N PRO A 63 6.14 2.59 2.33
CA PRO A 63 7.43 2.32 1.72
C PRO A 63 7.29 1.37 0.52
N HIS A 64 8.34 1.30 -0.29
CA HIS A 64 8.40 0.29 -1.34
C HIS A 64 8.67 -1.08 -0.69
N VAL A 65 7.85 -2.07 -1.05
CA VAL A 65 7.92 -3.40 -0.45
C VAL A 65 8.62 -4.38 -1.37
N VAL A 66 9.51 -5.19 -0.80
CA VAL A 66 10.20 -6.26 -1.51
C VAL A 66 10.00 -7.57 -0.77
N LEU A 67 9.44 -8.57 -1.47
CA LEU A 67 9.39 -9.94 -1.00
C LEU A 67 10.76 -10.59 -1.18
N ILE A 68 11.29 -11.20 -0.13
CA ILE A 68 12.62 -11.82 -0.12
C ILE A 68 12.54 -13.28 0.33
N ASP A 69 13.68 -13.98 0.21
CA ASP A 69 13.89 -15.36 0.67
C ASP A 69 12.98 -16.41 0.02
N PHE A 70 13.30 -16.71 -1.24
CA PHE A 70 12.69 -17.81 -2.01
C PHE A 70 13.36 -19.17 -1.72
N GLY A 71 14.13 -19.32 -0.64
CA GLY A 71 14.87 -20.55 -0.34
C GLY A 71 13.96 -21.77 -0.13
N LEU A 72 12.71 -21.54 0.25
CA LEU A 72 11.68 -22.58 0.39
C LEU A 72 10.67 -22.58 -0.76
N ALA A 73 10.81 -21.72 -1.76
CA ALA A 73 9.86 -21.62 -2.85
C ALA A 73 9.87 -22.88 -3.74
N GLU A 74 8.80 -23.07 -4.50
CA GLU A 74 8.68 -24.19 -5.45
C GLU A 74 8.13 -23.68 -6.78
N ALA A 75 8.79 -24.07 -7.86
CA ALA A 75 8.39 -23.73 -9.21
C ALA A 75 7.47 -24.83 -9.80
N PHE A 76 6.52 -24.42 -10.62
CA PHE A 76 5.57 -25.29 -11.30
C PHE A 76 5.18 -24.72 -12.67
N ASP A 77 4.58 -25.57 -13.51
CA ASP A 77 4.02 -25.15 -14.80
C ASP A 77 2.65 -24.48 -14.58
N PRO A 78 2.49 -23.15 -14.80
CA PRO A 78 1.22 -22.47 -14.60
C PRO A 78 0.13 -22.93 -15.57
N GLY A 79 0.49 -23.62 -16.66
CA GLY A 79 -0.45 -24.23 -17.60
C GLY A 79 -1.08 -25.53 -17.09
N ARG A 80 -0.69 -26.04 -15.92
CA ARG A 80 -1.17 -27.31 -15.36
C ARG A 80 -1.71 -27.14 -13.94
N PRO A 81 -2.64 -28.00 -13.49
CA PRO A 81 -3.03 -28.05 -12.09
C PRO A 81 -1.81 -28.35 -11.20
N PHE A 82 -1.59 -27.49 -10.20
CA PHE A 82 -0.47 -27.62 -9.27
C PHE A 82 -0.93 -28.04 -7.88
N VAL A 83 -0.20 -28.99 -7.30
CA VAL A 83 -0.25 -29.34 -5.88
C VAL A 83 1.16 -29.66 -5.40
N SER A 84 1.48 -29.30 -4.16
CA SER A 84 2.75 -29.62 -3.50
C SER A 84 2.57 -30.68 -2.42
N ARG A 85 3.64 -31.46 -2.21
CA ARG A 85 3.85 -32.37 -1.06
C ARG A 85 5.04 -31.94 -0.21
N HIS A 86 5.78 -30.91 -0.64
CA HIS A 86 7.03 -30.47 -0.01
C HIS A 86 6.71 -29.48 1.10
N VAL A 87 6.36 -30.02 2.28
CA VAL A 87 6.04 -29.21 3.45
C VAL A 87 7.28 -28.43 3.92
N ALA A 88 7.14 -27.12 3.97
CA ALA A 88 8.11 -26.17 4.50
C ALA A 88 7.36 -24.93 4.99
N GLY A 89 8.05 -24.07 5.73
CA GLY A 89 7.54 -22.78 6.19
C GLY A 89 7.57 -22.61 7.70
N THR A 90 7.15 -21.45 8.15
CA THR A 90 7.23 -21.04 9.54
C THR A 90 5.94 -21.39 10.31
N PRO A 91 5.99 -22.09 11.46
CA PRO A 91 4.80 -22.64 12.13
C PRO A 91 3.63 -21.68 12.36
N TYR A 92 3.89 -20.43 12.77
CA TYR A 92 2.85 -19.45 13.12
C TYR A 92 2.17 -18.78 11.93
N THR A 93 2.69 -18.95 10.71
CA THR A 93 2.06 -18.52 9.44
C THR A 93 1.66 -19.70 8.56
N MET A 94 1.97 -20.94 8.97
CA MET A 94 1.69 -22.15 8.20
C MET A 94 0.20 -22.49 8.17
N ALA A 95 -0.32 -22.73 6.96
CA ALA A 95 -1.73 -23.00 6.73
C ALA A 95 -2.19 -24.39 7.21
N PRO A 96 -3.50 -24.58 7.52
CA PRO A 96 -4.04 -25.88 7.94
C PRO A 96 -3.74 -27.02 6.97
N GLU A 97 -3.85 -26.77 5.67
CA GLU A 97 -3.60 -27.79 4.65
C GLU A 97 -2.12 -28.20 4.57
N VAL A 98 -1.20 -27.30 4.92
CA VAL A 98 0.24 -27.61 4.99
C VAL A 98 0.53 -28.46 6.23
N TRP A 99 -0.09 -28.14 7.37
CA TRP A 99 -0.03 -29.01 8.56
C TRP A 99 -0.65 -30.39 8.30
N ASN A 100 -1.79 -30.46 7.61
CA ASN A 100 -2.39 -31.73 7.20
C ASN A 100 -1.47 -32.54 6.27
N ALA A 101 -0.68 -31.88 5.41
CA ALA A 101 0.31 -32.54 4.57
C ALA A 101 1.47 -33.17 5.35
N THR A 102 1.74 -32.73 6.59
CA THR A 102 2.72 -33.40 7.46
C THR A 102 2.22 -34.73 8.03
N LEU A 103 0.89 -34.92 8.11
CA LEU A 103 0.29 -36.12 8.71
C LEU A 103 0.24 -37.31 7.76
N SER A 104 0.22 -37.07 6.45
CA SER A 104 0.22 -38.13 5.44
C SER A 104 0.89 -37.65 4.15
N ARG A 105 1.72 -38.52 3.56
CA ARG A 105 2.36 -38.26 2.25
C ARG A 105 1.36 -38.18 1.09
N SER A 106 0.14 -38.66 1.28
CA SER A 106 -0.95 -38.55 0.29
C SER A 106 -1.59 -37.17 0.27
N ASN A 107 -1.45 -36.40 1.35
CA ASN A 107 -2.05 -35.08 1.47
C ASN A 107 -1.23 -34.05 0.70
N THR A 108 -1.91 -33.13 0.06
CA THR A 108 -1.31 -32.10 -0.78
C THR A 108 -1.92 -30.74 -0.50
N PHE A 109 -1.20 -29.67 -0.83
CA PHE A 109 -1.67 -28.29 -0.71
C PHE A 109 -1.33 -27.49 -1.97
N GLY A 110 -1.94 -26.32 -2.13
CA GLY A 110 -1.73 -25.44 -3.29
C GLY A 110 -1.38 -24.01 -2.88
N LEU A 111 -1.45 -23.10 -3.86
CA LEU A 111 -1.03 -21.69 -3.75
C LEU A 111 -1.76 -20.91 -2.63
N LYS A 112 -2.93 -21.38 -2.21
CA LYS A 112 -3.73 -20.75 -1.16
C LYS A 112 -3.05 -20.80 0.21
N CYS A 113 -2.04 -21.63 0.43
CA CYS A 113 -1.28 -21.60 1.68
C CYS A 113 -0.58 -20.26 1.89
N ASP A 114 -0.03 -19.66 0.83
CA ASP A 114 0.58 -18.32 0.87
C ASP A 114 -0.45 -17.25 1.27
N VAL A 115 -1.71 -17.39 0.83
CA VAL A 115 -2.81 -16.46 1.20
C VAL A 115 -3.13 -16.55 2.69
N TYR A 116 -3.07 -17.76 3.27
CA TYR A 116 -3.25 -17.91 4.72
C TYR A 116 -2.11 -17.24 5.49
N SER A 117 -0.87 -17.49 5.07
CA SER A 117 0.32 -16.87 5.65
C SER A 117 0.26 -15.35 5.59
N LEU A 118 -0.17 -14.81 4.45
CA LEU A 118 -0.47 -13.38 4.31
C LEU A 118 -1.52 -12.92 5.33
N GLY A 119 -2.63 -13.63 5.47
CA GLY A 119 -3.66 -13.32 6.48
C GLY A 119 -3.10 -13.26 7.91
N CYS A 120 -2.19 -14.19 8.26
CA CYS A 120 -1.46 -14.15 9.53
C CYS A 120 -0.58 -12.91 9.67
N VAL A 121 0.13 -12.51 8.61
CA VAL A 121 0.93 -11.28 8.58
C VAL A 121 0.04 -10.04 8.78
N LEU A 122 -1.11 -9.95 8.12
CA LEU A 122 -2.01 -8.80 8.27
C LEU A 122 -2.59 -8.72 9.69
N PHE A 123 -2.99 -9.85 10.25
CA PHE A 123 -3.40 -9.93 11.65
C PHE A 123 -2.29 -9.41 12.58
N HIS A 124 -1.05 -9.85 12.35
CA HIS A 124 0.11 -9.42 13.12
C HIS A 124 0.37 -7.91 12.97
N LEU A 125 0.26 -7.35 11.77
CA LEU A 125 0.43 -5.91 11.55
C LEU A 125 -0.54 -5.08 12.38
N PHE A 126 -1.80 -5.50 12.51
CA PHE A 126 -2.82 -4.75 13.26
C PHE A 126 -2.68 -4.81 14.78
N CYS A 127 -2.18 -5.93 15.33
CA CYS A 127 -2.18 -6.16 16.78
C CYS A 127 -0.81 -6.51 17.39
N GLY A 128 0.24 -6.67 16.58
CA GLY A 128 1.59 -7.04 17.01
C GLY A 128 1.72 -8.45 17.60
N LYS A 129 0.72 -9.33 17.41
CA LYS A 129 0.72 -10.70 17.92
C LYS A 129 0.46 -11.70 16.80
N PRO A 130 1.09 -12.89 16.82
CA PRO A 130 0.70 -13.95 15.91
C PRO A 130 -0.76 -14.36 16.18
N PRO A 131 -1.50 -14.80 15.15
CA PRO A 131 -2.91 -15.14 15.31
C PRO A 131 -3.14 -16.37 16.21
N VAL A 132 -2.32 -17.40 16.03
CA VAL A 132 -2.45 -18.68 16.72
C VAL A 132 -1.07 -19.16 17.13
N ILE A 133 -0.97 -19.70 18.34
CA ILE A 133 0.21 -20.41 18.84
C ILE A 133 -0.28 -21.73 19.42
N ALA A 134 0.30 -22.85 18.95
CA ALA A 134 0.00 -24.16 19.50
C ALA A 134 0.84 -24.46 20.75
N ARG A 135 0.36 -25.40 21.57
CA ARG A 135 1.07 -25.86 22.78
C ARG A 135 2.37 -26.62 22.51
N SER A 136 2.55 -27.13 21.29
CA SER A 136 3.73 -27.90 20.88
C SER A 136 3.90 -27.83 19.36
N MET A 137 5.00 -28.38 18.86
CA MET A 137 5.29 -28.47 17.41
C MET A 137 4.58 -29.64 16.71
N LYS A 138 3.71 -30.39 17.39
CA LYS A 138 2.93 -31.48 16.77
C LYS A 138 1.84 -30.90 15.87
N ALA A 139 1.71 -31.44 14.65
CA ALA A 139 0.72 -30.98 13.68
C ALA A 139 -0.72 -31.00 14.21
N GLN A 140 -1.09 -32.02 14.99
CA GLN A 140 -2.42 -32.12 15.61
C GLN A 140 -2.74 -30.95 16.55
N ASP A 141 -1.73 -30.44 17.27
CA ASP A 141 -1.90 -29.32 18.18
C ASP A 141 -2.08 -28.01 17.41
N TRP A 142 -1.36 -27.84 16.30
CA TRP A 142 -1.54 -26.71 15.39
C TRP A 142 -2.89 -26.72 14.70
N LEU A 143 -3.31 -27.85 14.13
CA LEU A 143 -4.62 -27.98 13.50
C LEU A 143 -5.75 -27.68 14.48
N LYS A 144 -5.65 -28.19 15.72
CA LYS A 144 -6.60 -27.88 16.79
C LYS A 144 -6.61 -26.39 17.12
N ALA A 145 -5.45 -25.77 17.32
CA ALA A 145 -5.35 -24.36 17.65
C ALA A 145 -5.90 -23.47 16.50
N ILE A 146 -5.59 -23.80 15.25
CA ILE A 146 -6.10 -23.07 14.08
C ILE A 146 -7.62 -23.23 13.93
N SER A 147 -8.18 -24.40 14.25
CA SER A 147 -9.64 -24.63 14.21
C SER A 147 -10.40 -23.78 15.23
N VAL A 148 -9.78 -23.48 16.39
CA VAL A 148 -10.32 -22.52 17.37
C VAL A 148 -10.24 -21.09 16.83
N GLY A 149 -9.16 -20.79 16.10
CA GLY A 149 -8.91 -19.49 15.49
C GLY A 149 -8.29 -18.47 16.46
N PRO A 150 -7.94 -17.28 15.95
CA PRO A 150 -7.32 -16.23 16.75
C PRO A 150 -8.32 -15.53 17.69
N ASP A 151 -7.79 -14.81 18.69
CA ASP A 151 -8.61 -13.87 19.47
C ASP A 151 -8.98 -12.63 18.63
N TRP A 152 -10.12 -12.69 17.97
CA TRP A 152 -10.64 -11.60 17.14
C TRP A 152 -10.91 -10.30 17.92
N LYS A 153 -10.97 -10.33 19.26
CA LYS A 153 -11.10 -9.10 20.07
C LYS A 153 -9.87 -8.21 19.95
N LEU A 154 -8.72 -8.77 19.54
CA LEU A 154 -7.51 -8.01 19.25
C LEU A 154 -7.66 -7.09 18.03
N LEU A 155 -8.65 -7.31 17.17
CA LEU A 155 -8.95 -6.47 16.01
C LEU A 155 -10.17 -5.55 16.23
N ARG A 156 -10.66 -5.41 17.47
CA ARG A 156 -11.84 -4.57 17.77
C ARG A 156 -11.69 -3.09 17.39
N HIS A 157 -10.45 -2.60 17.27
CA HIS A 157 -10.12 -1.23 16.86
C HIS A 157 -9.88 -1.07 15.36
N VAL A 158 -9.96 -2.17 14.60
CA VAL A 158 -9.71 -2.23 13.16
C VAL A 158 -11.04 -2.18 12.42
N SER A 159 -11.06 -1.59 11.25
CA SER A 159 -12.26 -1.46 10.43
C SER A 159 -12.90 -2.82 10.11
N PRO A 160 -14.24 -2.85 9.93
CA PRO A 160 -14.94 -4.08 9.55
C PRO A 160 -14.44 -4.68 8.24
N HIS A 161 -14.09 -3.83 7.26
CA HIS A 161 -13.60 -4.26 5.94
C HIS A 161 -12.23 -4.95 6.04
N ALA A 162 -11.29 -4.36 6.79
CA ALA A 162 -9.99 -4.98 7.03
C ALA A 162 -10.12 -6.30 7.79
N THR A 163 -10.92 -6.29 8.86
CA THR A 163 -11.18 -7.50 9.67
C THR A 163 -11.81 -8.61 8.83
N GLN A 164 -12.72 -8.26 7.92
CA GLN A 164 -13.33 -9.21 7.01
C GLN A 164 -12.30 -9.80 6.04
N LEU A 165 -11.38 -8.99 5.50
CA LEU A 165 -10.31 -9.46 4.63
C LEU A 165 -9.41 -10.46 5.37
N VAL A 166 -8.95 -10.13 6.59
CA VAL A 166 -8.14 -11.03 7.42
C VAL A 166 -8.86 -12.37 7.64
N LYS A 167 -10.15 -12.33 8.02
CA LYS A 167 -10.96 -13.54 8.20
C LYS A 167 -11.06 -14.38 6.94
N LYS A 168 -11.29 -13.76 5.77
CA LYS A 168 -11.37 -14.45 4.47
C LYS A 168 -10.05 -15.15 4.14
N MET A 169 -8.93 -14.46 4.30
CA MET A 169 -7.58 -14.99 4.04
C MET A 169 -7.24 -16.14 4.99
N MET A 170 -7.68 -16.07 6.25
CA MET A 170 -7.44 -17.11 7.25
C MET A 170 -8.53 -18.20 7.31
N THR A 171 -9.37 -18.31 6.27
CA THR A 171 -10.37 -19.37 6.20
C THR A 171 -9.70 -20.73 6.25
N TYR A 172 -10.20 -21.63 7.11
CA TYR A 172 -9.60 -22.94 7.35
C TYR A 172 -9.53 -23.78 6.07
N SER A 173 -10.61 -23.82 5.30
CA SER A 173 -10.66 -24.48 4.00
C SER A 173 -10.01 -23.63 2.92
N ASP A 174 -8.98 -24.16 2.28
CA ASP A 174 -8.25 -23.52 1.17
C ASP A 174 -9.14 -23.26 -0.06
N ARG A 175 -10.16 -24.11 -0.28
CA ARG A 175 -11.15 -23.96 -1.36
C ARG A 175 -12.02 -22.70 -1.22
N LEU A 176 -12.32 -22.31 0.02
CA LEU A 176 -13.11 -21.12 0.33
C LEU A 176 -12.25 -19.86 0.48
N ARG A 177 -10.94 -20.03 0.61
CA ARG A 177 -9.98 -18.94 0.73
C ARG A 177 -9.85 -18.21 -0.61
N PRO A 178 -9.82 -16.87 -0.67
CA PRO A 178 -9.62 -16.13 -1.92
C PRO A 178 -8.21 -16.32 -2.49
N THR A 179 -7.99 -15.96 -3.75
CA THR A 179 -6.64 -15.75 -4.33
C THR A 179 -6.10 -14.38 -3.93
N CYS A 180 -4.80 -14.12 -4.12
CA CYS A 180 -4.22 -12.78 -3.92
C CYS A 180 -4.92 -11.72 -4.80
N ALA A 181 -5.16 -12.04 -6.07
CA ALA A 181 -5.91 -11.17 -6.98
C ALA A 181 -7.33 -10.84 -6.46
N GLN A 182 -8.04 -11.81 -5.89
CA GLN A 182 -9.36 -11.57 -5.27
C GLN A 182 -9.26 -10.79 -3.94
N CYS A 183 -8.14 -10.86 -3.24
CA CYS A 183 -7.93 -10.05 -2.03
C CYS A 183 -7.77 -8.56 -2.39
N LEU A 184 -7.07 -8.26 -3.50
CA LEU A 184 -6.86 -6.90 -3.98
C LEU A 184 -8.16 -6.16 -4.32
N THR A 185 -9.24 -6.89 -4.67
CA THR A 185 -10.56 -6.31 -4.91
C THR A 185 -11.37 -6.08 -3.63
N SER A 186 -10.75 -6.16 -2.44
CA SER A 186 -11.43 -5.93 -1.17
C SER A 186 -11.80 -4.45 -1.01
N PRO A 187 -13.03 -4.11 -0.56
CA PRO A 187 -13.41 -2.73 -0.27
C PRO A 187 -12.52 -2.03 0.77
N TRP A 188 -11.77 -2.80 1.56
CA TRP A 188 -10.80 -2.25 2.49
C TRP A 188 -9.76 -1.37 1.79
N PHE A 189 -9.26 -1.75 0.60
CA PHE A 189 -8.26 -0.96 -0.12
C PHE A 189 -8.83 0.37 -0.64
N GLU A 190 -10.11 0.41 -1.00
CA GLU A 190 -10.79 1.64 -1.43
C GLU A 190 -11.01 2.60 -0.24
N VAL A 191 -11.55 2.07 0.87
CA VAL A 191 -11.82 2.86 2.08
C VAL A 191 -10.52 3.38 2.69
N ALA A 192 -9.48 2.56 2.73
CA ALA A 192 -8.17 2.93 3.25
C ALA A 192 -7.41 3.90 2.32
N SER A 193 -7.66 3.85 1.01
CA SER A 193 -7.14 4.83 0.05
C SER A 193 -7.73 6.22 0.26
N ASN A 194 -8.98 6.35 0.73
CA ASN A 194 -9.57 7.64 1.05
C ASN A 194 -8.84 8.37 2.20
N ASP A 195 -8.26 7.63 3.15
CA ASP A 195 -7.43 8.24 4.22
C ASP A 195 -6.08 8.73 3.68
N ASN A 196 -5.45 7.99 2.75
CA ASN A 196 -4.23 8.44 2.07
C ASN A 196 -4.53 9.63 1.13
N ILE A 197 -5.68 9.62 0.44
CA ILE A 197 -6.14 10.72 -0.39
C ILE A 197 -6.37 11.98 0.46
N ARG A 198 -6.94 11.85 1.67
CA ARG A 198 -7.08 12.98 2.60
C ARG A 198 -5.75 13.52 3.08
N ALA A 199 -4.83 12.64 3.51
CA ALA A 199 -3.50 13.05 3.92
C ALA A 199 -2.72 13.72 2.77
N LEU A 200 -2.86 13.20 1.56
CA LEU A 200 -2.34 13.79 0.33
C LEU A 200 -3.00 15.14 0.04
N GLY A 201 -4.31 15.24 0.24
CA GLY A 201 -5.11 16.44 0.12
C GLY A 201 -4.66 17.56 1.04
N ASP A 202 -4.34 17.27 2.29
CA ASP A 202 -3.86 18.27 3.25
C ASP A 202 -2.50 18.85 2.84
N HIS A 203 -1.58 18.00 2.38
CA HIS A 203 -0.27 18.41 1.86
C HIS A 203 -0.40 19.24 0.58
N VAL A 204 -1.18 18.75 -0.38
CA VAL A 204 -1.50 19.46 -1.62
C VAL A 204 -2.20 20.79 -1.34
N MET A 205 -3.13 20.83 -0.38
CA MET A 205 -3.82 22.05 0.04
C MET A 205 -2.83 23.10 0.55
N GLN A 206 -1.89 22.71 1.39
CA GLN A 206 -0.89 23.64 1.93
C GLN A 206 -0.04 24.26 0.81
N GLY A 207 0.47 23.44 -0.12
CA GLY A 207 1.27 23.94 -1.25
C GLY A 207 0.48 24.82 -2.19
N LEU A 208 -0.75 24.43 -2.52
CA LEU A 208 -1.64 25.21 -3.38
C LEU A 208 -2.01 26.56 -2.76
N VAL A 209 -2.26 26.61 -1.45
CA VAL A 209 -2.51 27.88 -0.73
C VAL A 209 -1.29 28.78 -0.79
N GLU A 210 -0.10 28.22 -0.53
CA GLU A 210 1.15 28.97 -0.56
C GLU A 210 1.47 29.48 -1.97
N TYR A 211 1.35 28.61 -2.97
CA TYR A 211 1.52 28.94 -4.39
C TYR A 211 0.59 30.07 -4.83
N SER A 212 -0.69 30.03 -4.42
CA SER A 212 -1.66 31.08 -4.74
C SER A 212 -1.37 32.46 -4.14
N ARG A 213 -0.47 32.53 -3.14
CA ARG A 213 -0.06 33.77 -2.47
C ARG A 213 1.25 34.34 -3.02
N ARG A 214 1.96 33.58 -3.85
CA ARG A 214 3.25 33.99 -4.41
C ARG A 214 3.09 35.01 -5.53
N SER A 215 4.11 35.85 -5.68
CA SER A 215 4.20 36.82 -6.78
C SER A 215 4.26 36.11 -8.14
N VAL A 216 3.97 36.84 -9.22
CA VAL A 216 4.12 36.32 -10.59
C VAL A 216 5.55 35.85 -10.82
N PHE A 217 6.55 36.62 -10.38
CA PHE A 217 7.97 36.29 -10.52
C PHE A 217 8.32 34.95 -9.85
N GLU A 218 7.93 34.76 -8.58
CA GLU A 218 8.20 33.50 -7.86
C GLU A 218 7.55 32.29 -8.54
N ARG A 219 6.34 32.46 -9.09
CA ARG A 219 5.65 31.39 -9.83
C ARG A 219 6.36 31.05 -11.13
N THR A 220 6.85 32.04 -11.87
CA THR A 220 7.65 31.81 -13.09
C THR A 220 8.94 31.04 -12.78
N VAL A 221 9.62 31.34 -11.67
CA VAL A 221 10.82 30.60 -11.24
C VAL A 221 10.47 29.15 -10.90
N LEU A 222 9.37 28.91 -10.18
CA LEU A 222 8.92 27.55 -9.86
C LEU A 222 8.54 26.75 -11.12
N LEU A 223 7.94 27.40 -12.11
CA LEU A 223 7.63 26.79 -13.40
C LEU A 223 8.90 26.36 -14.14
N GLU A 224 9.93 27.22 -14.18
CA GLU A 224 11.23 26.86 -14.77
C GLU A 224 11.86 25.67 -14.05
N ILE A 225 11.83 25.65 -12.71
CA ILE A 225 12.33 24.51 -11.93
C ILE A 225 11.55 23.23 -12.28
N ALA A 226 10.23 23.32 -12.40
CA ALA A 226 9.37 22.17 -12.71
C ALA A 226 9.73 21.54 -14.06
N THR A 227 10.16 22.31 -15.07
CA THR A 227 10.63 21.75 -16.36
C THR A 227 11.88 20.88 -16.21
N GLN A 228 12.70 21.14 -15.17
CA GLN A 228 13.96 20.45 -14.88
C GLN A 228 13.80 19.32 -13.84
N VAL A 229 12.57 19.04 -13.39
CA VAL A 229 12.30 17.96 -12.42
C VAL A 229 12.15 16.65 -13.18
N HIS A 230 13.02 15.67 -12.89
CA HIS A 230 12.83 14.32 -13.39
C HIS A 230 11.55 13.71 -12.82
N ALA A 231 10.70 13.15 -13.69
CA ALA A 231 9.44 12.53 -13.31
C ALA A 231 9.59 11.44 -12.22
N VAL A 232 10.74 10.75 -12.18
CA VAL A 232 11.04 9.72 -11.17
C VAL A 232 11.18 10.31 -9.76
N SER A 233 11.53 11.59 -9.65
CA SER A 233 11.70 12.31 -8.38
C SER A 233 10.37 12.80 -7.79
N VAL A 234 9.29 12.83 -8.58
CA VAL A 234 7.96 13.36 -8.19
C VAL A 234 6.85 12.33 -8.45
N GLN A 235 7.04 11.10 -7.99
CA GLN A 235 6.10 10.00 -8.19
C GLN A 235 4.69 10.30 -7.63
N GLU A 236 4.61 11.02 -6.53
CA GLU A 236 3.33 11.38 -5.91
C GLU A 236 2.57 12.42 -6.75
N ILE A 237 3.28 13.42 -7.30
CA ILE A 237 2.68 14.42 -8.21
C ILE A 237 2.23 13.74 -9.51
N ASN A 238 3.00 12.78 -10.04
CA ASN A 238 2.59 11.98 -11.19
C ASN A 238 1.29 11.22 -10.94
N ARG A 239 1.13 10.68 -9.72
CA ARG A 239 -0.07 9.97 -9.33
C ARG A 239 -1.27 10.93 -9.27
N ILE A 240 -1.09 12.11 -8.69
CA ILE A 240 -2.11 13.16 -8.65
C ILE A 240 -2.50 13.56 -10.07
N PHE A 241 -1.53 13.88 -10.93
CA PHE A 241 -1.79 14.28 -12.31
C PHE A 241 -2.64 13.24 -13.04
N ARG A 242 -2.28 11.95 -12.94
CA ARG A 242 -3.04 10.86 -13.58
C ARG A 242 -4.45 10.67 -13.00
N MET A 243 -4.66 11.01 -11.74
CA MET A 243 -5.99 10.98 -11.13
C MET A 243 -6.86 12.14 -11.62
N LEU A 244 -6.26 13.29 -11.88
CA LEU A 244 -6.95 14.49 -12.37
C LEU A 244 -7.21 14.43 -13.89
N ASP A 245 -6.26 13.91 -14.67
CA ASP A 245 -6.37 13.72 -16.12
C ASP A 245 -7.18 12.44 -16.45
N THR A 246 -8.47 12.47 -16.13
CA THR A 246 -9.37 11.34 -16.37
C THR A 246 -9.51 10.98 -17.84
N GLU A 247 -9.27 11.93 -18.74
CA GLU A 247 -9.38 11.78 -20.20
C GLU A 247 -8.05 11.35 -20.86
N LYS A 248 -6.94 11.32 -20.11
CA LYS A 248 -5.58 10.95 -20.56
C LYS A 248 -5.08 11.80 -21.72
N GLN A 249 -5.43 13.10 -21.72
CA GLN A 249 -5.05 14.03 -22.78
C GLN A 249 -3.70 14.71 -22.50
N GLY A 250 -3.16 14.55 -21.29
CA GLY A 250 -1.96 15.26 -20.85
C GLY A 250 -2.20 16.73 -20.50
N ILE A 251 -3.46 17.18 -20.52
CA ILE A 251 -3.89 18.55 -20.21
C ILE A 251 -5.20 18.48 -19.42
N ILE A 252 -5.30 19.26 -18.34
CA ILE A 252 -6.45 19.23 -17.42
C ILE A 252 -7.20 20.56 -17.51
N SER A 253 -8.50 20.55 -17.76
CA SER A 253 -9.29 21.80 -17.70
C SER A 253 -9.35 22.37 -16.28
N LYS A 254 -9.44 23.70 -16.12
CA LYS A 254 -9.58 24.32 -14.80
C LYS A 254 -10.70 23.69 -13.96
N GLN A 255 -11.86 23.46 -14.57
CA GLN A 255 -13.01 22.88 -13.88
C GLN A 255 -12.75 21.44 -13.43
N THR A 256 -12.10 20.63 -14.28
CA THR A 256 -11.70 19.26 -13.95
C THR A 256 -10.68 19.25 -12.82
N CYS A 257 -9.68 20.15 -12.87
CA CYS A 257 -8.65 20.29 -11.84
C CYS A 257 -9.28 20.67 -10.49
N VAL A 258 -10.14 21.69 -10.45
CA VAL A 258 -10.87 22.10 -9.22
C VAL A 258 -11.70 20.95 -8.65
N THR A 259 -12.43 20.24 -9.51
CA THR A 259 -13.28 19.11 -9.08
C THR A 259 -12.43 17.96 -8.53
N GLY A 260 -11.30 17.67 -9.16
CA GLY A 260 -10.40 16.63 -8.71
C GLY A 260 -9.68 16.99 -7.41
N LEU A 261 -9.21 18.23 -7.25
CA LEU A 261 -8.67 18.74 -5.99
C LEU A 261 -9.71 18.69 -4.85
N ALA A 262 -10.97 19.01 -5.15
CA ALA A 262 -12.07 18.88 -4.18
C ALA A 262 -12.29 17.42 -3.76
N LYS A 263 -12.16 16.45 -4.67
CA LYS A 263 -12.19 15.01 -4.34
C LYS A 263 -11.01 14.58 -3.47
N LEU A 264 -9.86 15.27 -3.57
CA LEU A 264 -8.71 15.05 -2.69
C LEU A 264 -8.91 15.66 -1.29
N GLY A 265 -9.97 16.45 -1.06
CA GLY A 265 -10.26 17.10 0.23
C GLY A 265 -9.87 18.57 0.29
N VAL A 266 -9.42 19.17 -0.82
CA VAL A 266 -9.14 20.61 -0.88
C VAL A 266 -10.46 21.40 -0.92
N PRO A 267 -10.68 22.40 -0.05
CA PRO A 267 -11.88 23.23 -0.11
C PRO A 267 -12.06 23.88 -1.49
N GLN A 268 -13.28 23.85 -2.04
CA GLN A 268 -13.55 24.30 -3.41
C GLN A 268 -13.06 25.73 -3.69
N SER A 269 -13.21 26.65 -2.72
CA SER A 269 -12.72 28.03 -2.83
C SER A 269 -11.20 28.13 -2.89
N THR A 270 -10.49 27.23 -2.22
CA THR A 270 -9.03 27.14 -2.24
C THR A 270 -8.54 26.54 -3.54
N ALA A 271 -9.18 25.45 -4.00
CA ALA A 271 -8.89 24.83 -5.28
C ALA A 271 -9.07 25.80 -6.44
N MET A 272 -10.18 26.56 -6.49
CA MET A 272 -10.41 27.59 -7.52
C MET A 272 -9.30 28.63 -7.56
N ARG A 273 -8.93 29.20 -6.40
CA ARG A 273 -7.87 30.22 -6.32
C ARG A 273 -6.51 29.68 -6.76
N ALA A 274 -6.19 28.45 -6.38
CA ALA A 274 -4.90 27.86 -6.71
C ALA A 274 -4.81 27.49 -8.20
N VAL A 275 -5.88 26.94 -8.76
CA VAL A 275 -5.99 26.64 -10.20
C VAL A 275 -5.90 27.90 -11.04
N GLU A 276 -6.55 28.99 -10.62
CA GLU A 276 -6.43 30.29 -11.28
C GLU A 276 -5.01 30.86 -11.22
N ALA A 277 -4.26 30.53 -10.15
CA ALA A 277 -2.88 30.94 -10.02
C ALA A 277 -1.89 30.02 -10.77
N MET A 278 -2.27 28.78 -11.07
CA MET A 278 -1.43 27.80 -11.79
C MET A 278 -1.42 28.02 -13.29
N ASP A 279 -2.54 28.44 -13.87
CA ASP A 279 -2.66 28.85 -15.28
C ASP A 279 -1.85 30.15 -15.50
N MET A 280 -0.57 30.00 -15.86
CA MET A 280 0.36 31.12 -15.99
C MET A 280 0.36 31.70 -17.40
N ASP A 281 0.02 30.90 -18.40
CA ASP A 281 -0.07 31.33 -19.80
C ASP A 281 -1.47 31.85 -20.19
N GLY A 282 -2.48 31.62 -19.34
CA GLY A 282 -3.84 32.13 -19.49
C GLY A 282 -4.67 31.33 -20.49
N ASP A 283 -4.27 30.12 -20.85
CA ASP A 283 -4.96 29.30 -21.86
C ASP A 283 -6.24 28.63 -21.34
N GLY A 284 -6.51 28.77 -20.04
CA GLY A 284 -7.68 28.20 -19.36
C GLY A 284 -7.56 26.71 -19.07
N ARG A 285 -6.35 26.15 -19.16
CA ARG A 285 -6.01 24.76 -18.91
C ARG A 285 -4.85 24.71 -17.91
N ILE A 286 -4.54 23.49 -17.46
CA ILE A 286 -3.44 23.20 -16.55
C ILE A 286 -2.65 22.06 -17.17
N ASP A 287 -1.42 22.35 -17.58
CA ASP A 287 -0.52 21.32 -18.08
C ASP A 287 0.22 20.59 -16.95
N TYR A 288 0.99 19.56 -17.32
CA TYR A 288 1.76 18.77 -16.35
C TYR A 288 2.78 19.62 -15.58
N THR A 289 3.47 20.53 -16.26
CA THR A 289 4.50 21.41 -15.70
C THR A 289 3.91 22.39 -14.71
N GLU A 290 2.77 22.99 -15.03
CA GLU A 290 2.04 23.94 -14.18
C GLU A 290 1.51 23.25 -12.92
N LEU A 291 0.96 22.04 -13.06
CA LEU A 291 0.54 21.25 -11.88
C LEU A 291 1.74 20.90 -11.00
N VAL A 292 2.85 20.48 -11.59
CA VAL A 292 4.07 20.19 -10.85
C VAL A 292 4.55 21.44 -10.12
N ALA A 293 4.65 22.60 -10.77
CA ALA A 293 5.05 23.85 -10.16
C ALA A 293 4.14 24.26 -8.98
N GLY A 294 2.82 24.09 -9.13
CA GLY A 294 1.83 24.40 -8.09
C GLY A 294 1.93 23.51 -6.85
N ILE A 295 2.43 22.28 -7.00
CA ILE A 295 2.52 21.28 -5.94
C ILE A 295 3.97 21.09 -5.44
N LEU A 296 4.98 21.54 -6.18
CA LEU A 296 6.40 21.31 -5.89
C LEU A 296 6.80 21.79 -4.48
N CYS A 297 6.20 22.90 -4.02
CA CYS A 297 6.41 23.47 -2.68
C CYS A 297 6.03 22.53 -1.52
N VAL A 298 5.20 21.52 -1.77
CA VAL A 298 4.77 20.52 -0.78
C VAL A 298 5.85 19.50 -0.48
N TYR A 299 6.67 19.19 -1.50
CA TYR A 299 7.51 18.00 -1.48
C TYR A 299 8.99 18.27 -1.31
N ASP A 300 9.43 19.54 -1.35
CA ASP A 300 10.86 19.81 -1.45
C ASP A 300 11.44 20.69 -0.34
N SER A 301 12.07 20.03 0.63
CA SER A 301 13.14 20.65 1.43
C SER A 301 14.43 20.85 0.63
N HIS A 302 14.54 20.32 -0.60
CA HIS A 302 15.66 20.55 -1.53
C HIS A 302 15.40 21.67 -2.54
N LEU A 303 14.26 22.38 -2.45
CA LEU A 303 14.01 23.57 -3.26
C LEU A 303 15.11 24.62 -2.98
N ASP A 304 15.57 24.74 -1.74
CA ASP A 304 16.73 25.56 -1.37
C ASP A 304 18.00 25.11 -2.12
N ASP A 305 18.35 23.82 -2.11
CA ASP A 305 19.56 23.29 -2.77
C ASP A 305 19.58 23.50 -4.31
N ARG A 306 18.41 23.56 -4.95
CA ARG A 306 18.28 23.80 -6.39
C ARG A 306 18.19 25.29 -6.73
N LEU A 307 17.58 26.11 -5.87
CA LEU A 307 17.56 27.57 -6.00
C LEU A 307 18.97 28.18 -5.92
N TRP A 308 19.89 27.58 -5.16
CA TRP A 308 21.29 28.05 -5.10
C TRP A 308 22.19 27.60 -6.26
N LYS A 309 21.69 26.71 -7.13
CA LYS A 309 22.45 26.15 -8.28
C LYS A 309 22.03 26.68 -9.65
N ALA A 310 20.89 27.38 -9.72
CA ALA A 310 20.40 28.07 -10.92
C ALA A 310 20.91 29.52 -10.94
#